data_AF-A0A519M4T2-F1
#
_entry.id   AF-A0A519M4T2-F1
#
_cell.length_a   1.000
_cell.length_b   1.000
_cell.length_c   1.000
_cell.angle_alpha   90.00
_cell.angle_beta   90.00
_cell.angle_gamma   90.00
#
_symmetry.space_group_name_H-M   'P 1'
#
loop_
_entity.id
_entity.type
_entity.pdbx_description
1 polymer ?
#
loop_
_entity_poly.entity_id
_entity_poly.type
_entity_poly.pdbx_seq_one_letter_code
_entity_poly.pdbx_strand_id
1 'polypeptide(L)'
;MIDLKSKHTNFIKSEAKRLGFLSCGISRVGFLEAEAPRLEKWLSEQRHGKMQYMENHFDKRLDPTLLVDGAKSVISLLLNYYP
;
A
#
# COMPACT_ATOMS: atom_id res chain seq x y z
N MET A 1 1.64 -30.38 4.86
CA MET A 1 1.35 -29.39 3.81
C MET A 1 2.33 -28.23 4.02
N ILE A 2 3.16 -27.87 3.03
CA ILE A 2 4.11 -26.77 3.18
C ILE A 2 3.32 -25.45 3.23
N ASP A 3 3.53 -24.64 4.27
CA ASP A 3 2.96 -23.29 4.33
C ASP A 3 3.74 -22.34 3.40
N LEU A 4 3.26 -22.27 2.15
CA LEU A 4 3.85 -21.42 1.11
C LEU A 4 3.78 -19.93 1.46
N LYS A 5 2.76 -19.47 2.21
CA LYS A 5 2.61 -18.05 2.56
C LYS A 5 3.70 -17.61 3.53
N SER A 6 3.96 -18.42 4.56
CA SER A 6 5.06 -18.16 5.50
C SER A 6 6.41 -18.22 4.78
N LYS A 7 6.62 -19.20 3.89
CA LYS A 7 7.85 -19.29 3.08
C LYS A 7 8.09 -18.04 2.24
N HIS A 8 7.08 -17.57 1.49
CA HIS A 8 7.20 -16.36 0.67
C HIS A 8 7.39 -15.10 1.52
N THR A 9 6.67 -14.99 2.63
CA THR A 9 6.80 -13.86 3.57
C THR A 9 8.23 -13.75 4.10
N ASN A 10 8.81 -14.88 4.54
CA ASN A 10 10.17 -14.90 5.05
C ASN A 10 11.18 -14.55 3.96
N PHE A 11 11.03 -15.14 2.76
CA PHE A 11 11.90 -14.83 1.62
C PHE A 11 11.90 -13.32 1.29
N ILE A 12 10.71 -12.72 1.13
CA ILE A 12 10.56 -11.30 0.79
C ILE A 12 11.15 -10.40 1.87
N LYS A 13 10.91 -10.69 3.16
CA LYS A 13 11.44 -9.89 4.27
C LYS A 13 12.96 -10.01 4.39
N SER A 14 13.50 -11.23 4.21
CA SER A 14 14.95 -11.45 4.19
C SER A 14 15.60 -10.70 3.03
N GLU A 15 14.99 -10.73 1.85
CA GLU A 15 15.51 -10.05 0.67
C GLU A 15 15.44 -8.53 0.80
N ALA A 16 14.35 -7.98 1.33
CA ALA A 16 14.23 -6.56 1.63
C ALA A 16 15.33 -6.09 2.60
N LYS A 17 15.59 -6.87 3.66
CA LYS A 17 16.68 -6.58 4.60
C LYS A 17 18.04 -6.65 3.92
N ARG A 18 18.29 -7.66 3.07
CA ARG A 18 19.54 -7.84 2.31
C ARG A 18 19.81 -6.66 1.38
N LEU A 19 18.75 -6.10 0.78
CA LEU A 19 18.82 -4.93 -0.11
C LEU A 19 18.95 -3.59 0.65
N GLY A 20 18.92 -3.59 1.99
CA GLY A 20 19.15 -2.40 2.81
C GLY A 20 17.89 -1.64 3.22
N PHE A 21 16.69 -2.17 2.99
CA PHE A 21 15.47 -1.57 3.54
C PHE A 21 15.42 -1.73 5.06
N LEU A 22 15.01 -0.67 5.76
CA LEU A 22 14.91 -0.64 7.22
C LEU A 22 13.76 -1.53 7.72
N SER A 23 12.67 -1.61 6.96
CA SER A 23 11.51 -2.45 7.31
C SER A 23 10.78 -2.93 6.06
N CYS A 24 10.08 -4.06 6.20
CA CYS A 24 9.25 -4.67 5.17
C CYS A 24 7.95 -5.21 5.79
N GLY A 25 6.83 -4.60 5.43
CA GLY A 25 5.47 -5.01 5.80
C GLY A 25 4.77 -5.68 4.62
N ILE A 26 3.89 -6.65 4.91
CA ILE A 26 3.05 -7.30 3.90
C ILE A 26 1.61 -7.29 4.39
N SER A 27 0.71 -6.73 3.59
CA SER A 27 -0.71 -6.60 3.89
C SER A 27 -1.55 -7.28 2.82
N ARG A 28 -2.74 -7.77 3.20
CA ARG A 28 -3.72 -8.29 2.23
C ARG A 28 -4.29 -7.12 1.42
N VAL A 29 -4.51 -7.34 0.12
CA VAL A 29 -5.23 -6.37 -0.73
C VAL A 29 -6.74 -6.39 -0.44
N GLY A 30 -7.39 -5.28 -0.69
CA GLY A 30 -8.84 -5.13 -0.65
C GLY A 30 -9.22 -3.67 -0.57
N PHE A 31 -10.53 -3.41 -0.57
CA PHE A 31 -11.06 -2.08 -0.38
C PHE A 31 -10.76 -1.53 1.02
N LEU A 32 -10.27 -0.30 1.09
CA LEU A 32 -9.89 0.38 2.33
C LEU A 32 -11.10 1.08 2.97
N GLU A 33 -12.02 0.30 3.53
CA GLU A 33 -13.29 0.80 4.11
C GLU A 33 -13.11 1.92 5.13
N ALA A 34 -12.11 1.81 6.01
CA ALA A 34 -11.85 2.80 7.05
C ALA A 34 -11.27 4.12 6.51
N GLU A 35 -10.55 4.07 5.39
CA GLU A 35 -9.90 5.24 4.79
C GLU A 35 -10.79 5.94 3.76
N ALA A 36 -11.73 5.23 3.15
CA ALA A 36 -12.70 5.77 2.19
C ALA A 36 -13.42 7.05 2.68
N PRO A 37 -14.13 7.05 3.84
CA PRO A 37 -14.83 8.24 4.30
C PRO A 37 -13.87 9.37 4.73
N ARG A 38 -12.63 9.04 5.12
CA ARG A 38 -11.63 10.04 5.48
C ARG A 38 -11.10 10.77 4.26
N LEU A 39 -10.81 10.03 3.18
CA LEU A 39 -10.36 10.60 1.92
C LEU A 39 -11.47 11.46 1.30
N GLU A 40 -12.71 10.96 1.27
CA GLU A 40 -13.86 11.71 0.78
C GLU A 40 -14.05 13.04 1.52
N LYS A 41 -14.02 13.01 2.86
CA LYS A 41 -14.11 14.21 3.69
C LYS A 41 -12.93 15.17 3.46
N TRP A 42 -11.72 14.65 3.32
CA TRP A 42 -10.53 15.47 3.10
C TRP A 42 -10.57 16.16 1.72
N LEU A 43 -11.07 15.48 0.69
CA LEU A 43 -11.25 16.04 -0.65
C LEU A 43 -12.37 17.07 -0.70
N SER A 44 -13.54 16.78 -0.10
CA SER A 44 -14.69 17.71 -0.10
C SER A 44 -14.41 19.01 0.65
N GLU A 45 -13.53 18.97 1.65
CA GLU A 45 -13.04 20.15 2.36
C GLU A 45 -11.85 20.85 1.66
N GLN A 46 -11.52 20.48 0.41
CA GLN A 46 -10.45 21.07 -0.40
C GLN A 46 -9.07 21.09 0.28
N ARG A 47 -8.80 20.14 1.17
CA ARG A 47 -7.54 20.08 1.92
C ARG A 47 -6.34 19.64 1.07
N HIS A 48 -6.55 19.34 -0.21
CA HIS A 48 -5.51 19.00 -1.19
C HIS A 48 -4.84 20.24 -1.82
N GLY A 49 -5.31 21.45 -1.53
CA GLY A 49 -4.71 22.68 -2.03
C GLY A 49 -4.70 22.73 -3.57
N LYS A 50 -3.50 22.81 -4.17
CA LYS A 50 -3.35 22.83 -5.63
C LYS A 50 -3.23 21.43 -6.26
N MET A 51 -3.25 20.36 -5.46
CA MET A 51 -3.07 18.98 -5.93
C MET A 51 -4.37 18.39 -6.49
N GLN A 52 -4.95 18.99 -7.52
CA GLN A 52 -6.23 18.54 -8.11
C GLN A 52 -6.20 17.06 -8.56
N TYR A 53 -5.03 16.53 -8.91
CA TYR A 53 -4.87 15.12 -9.24
C TYR A 53 -5.24 14.16 -8.09
N MET A 54 -5.35 14.66 -6.85
CA MET A 54 -5.78 13.87 -5.68
C MET A 54 -7.24 13.44 -5.78
N GLU A 55 -8.07 14.18 -6.50
CA GLU A 55 -9.47 13.82 -6.79
C GLU A 55 -9.57 12.73 -7.86
N ASN A 56 -8.57 12.62 -8.74
CA ASN A 56 -8.57 11.64 -9.82
C ASN A 56 -8.47 10.21 -9.29
N HIS A 57 -9.15 9.29 -9.98
CA HIS A 57 -9.10 7.85 -9.75
C HIS A 57 -9.37 7.44 -8.29
N PHE A 58 -10.38 8.07 -7.67
CA PHE A 58 -10.76 7.84 -6.27
C PHE A 58 -10.82 6.34 -5.91
N ASP A 59 -11.55 5.53 -6.68
CA ASP A 59 -11.71 4.11 -6.42
C ASP A 59 -10.38 3.35 -6.42
N LYS A 60 -9.46 3.70 -7.32
CA LYS A 60 -8.13 3.07 -7.40
C LYS A 60 -7.23 3.43 -6.20
N ARG A 61 -7.52 4.53 -5.49
CA ARG A 61 -6.80 4.91 -4.25
C ARG A 61 -7.27 4.09 -3.05
N LEU A 62 -8.51 3.60 -3.12
CA LEU A 62 -9.13 2.83 -2.05
C LEU A 62 -9.08 1.33 -2.30
N ASP A 63 -8.91 0.90 -3.54
CA ASP A 63 -8.80 -0.51 -3.89
C ASP A 63 -7.58 -0.79 -4.77
N PRO A 64 -6.48 -1.32 -4.18
CA PRO A 64 -5.31 -1.73 -4.93
C PRO A 64 -5.58 -2.83 -5.98
N THR A 65 -6.69 -3.57 -5.88
CA THR A 65 -7.05 -4.61 -6.87
C THR A 65 -7.47 -4.01 -8.21
N LEU A 66 -7.86 -2.73 -8.24
CA LEU A 66 -8.16 -1.98 -9.47
C LEU A 66 -6.90 -1.37 -10.13
N LEU A 67 -5.75 -1.43 -9.46
CA LEU A 67 -4.46 -1.00 -10.01
C LEU A 67 -3.73 -2.12 -10.73
N VAL A 68 -3.78 -3.34 -10.16
CA VAL A 68 -3.12 -4.52 -10.72
C VAL A 68 -4.05 -5.71 -10.58
N ASP A 69 -4.54 -6.20 -11.72
CA ASP A 69 -5.45 -7.33 -11.78
C ASP A 69 -4.85 -8.57 -11.11
N GLY A 70 -5.64 -9.20 -10.25
CA GLY A 70 -5.24 -10.41 -9.55
C GLY A 70 -4.25 -10.21 -8.41
N ALA A 71 -3.91 -8.97 -8.03
CA ALA A 71 -3.10 -8.69 -6.85
C ALA A 71 -3.66 -9.40 -5.60
N LYS A 72 -2.78 -9.86 -4.71
CA LYS A 72 -3.13 -10.60 -3.47
C LYS A 72 -2.55 -9.97 -2.21
N SER A 73 -1.43 -9.26 -2.35
CA SER A 73 -0.76 -8.61 -1.24
C SER A 73 -0.08 -7.32 -1.70
N VAL A 74 0.03 -6.36 -0.78
CA VAL A 74 0.86 -5.17 -0.92
C VAL A 74 2.11 -5.36 -0.07
N ILE A 75 3.29 -5.09 -0.63
CA ILE A 75 4.57 -5.10 0.08
C ILE A 75 4.98 -3.65 0.29
N SER A 76 5.09 -3.24 1.55
CA SER A 76 5.49 -1.88 1.94
C SER A 76 6.91 -1.88 2.47
N LEU A 77 7.78 -1.05 1.89
CA LEU A 77 9.18 -0.94 2.26
C LEU A 77 9.45 0.41 2.92
N LEU A 78 10.25 0.41 3.97
CA LEU A 78 10.71 1.63 4.64
C LEU A 78 12.20 1.83 4.35
N LEU A 79 12.54 3.03 3.90
CA LEU A 79 13.91 3.47 3.71
C LEU A 79 14.14 4.74 4.54
N ASN A 80 15.22 4.78 5.31
CA ASN A 80 15.64 6.00 5.97
C ASN A 80 16.35 6.88 4.94
N TYR A 81 15.81 8.08 4.69
CA TYR A 81 16.40 9.05 3.77
C TYR A 81 17.24 10.12 4.48
N TYR A 82 17.40 10.03 5.82
CA TYR A 82 18.23 10.95 6.59
C TYR A 82 19.71 10.84 6.16
N PRO A 83 20.42 11.96 5.94
CA PRO A 83 21.82 11.97 5.52
C PRO A 83 22.81 11.44 6.57
#